data_AF-A0A9P7K3D1-F1
#
_entry.id   AF-A0A9P7K3D1-F1
#
_cell.length_a   1.000
_cell.length_b   1.000
_cell.length_c   1.000
_cell.angle_alpha   90.00
_cell.angle_beta   90.00
_cell.angle_gamma   90.00
#
_symmetry.space_group_name_H-M   'P 1'
#
loop_
_entity.id
_entity.type
_entity.pdbx_description
1 polymer ?
#
loop_
_entity_poly.entity_id
_entity_poly.type
_entity_poly.pdbx_seq_one_letter_code
_entity_poly.pdbx_strand_id
1 'polypeptide(L)'
;MLVVDLLHEFELGVWRALLIQLIRILSSIDVSLVNKMDQRYRHVLGFGCGVICKFSANVSELKKMAARDYEDLLQCALPVFDGLFPDPHNEIVQWLLFVCARWHALAKLRLHTEHTLKQLENVTTELGQAFRKFQSTTCAAYTTYELPREAEARQRREAKRNLKGKLSEVTAKSQTRAPVVNGSTATTRKRKTFNLETYKFHALGDYADTIRRYGTCDSYSTESGELEHRTPKARYKRTDRKGFTRQIAQIERRQARIRRIRASNSIAGQSAGSDEALNDPRDHHKIGKSENYPQVISKFVQDRSCDPAIKDFIPKLKQHLLPRIRELLGFEKEAPQPDDWLNVVFHRDRMFEHKIMRINFTSYDVRRGEDVIHPKAQQSNILMLNPEFLLATNNRQDRIAEALTDTEDGHPFLYAKVIRIFHVNVIYIGEGNRDRHPRQLEFLWVQWYQLHEAGSWDSGKLDQLTLLSYKDQSFGFVDPNNVLRGCHIILSYRCGRWHPSDSCTWESWKTYSVNRFVDRDMMMRYNWGLGVGHTYTVAKAGHPTPTTYTDMQEEVLCNSDPSELIGSRSNQNLEPSLSGSIKDNTGSADERSEHSFSSNSDNEGNSDEYSDGEAEALVDMYGEQWE
;
A
#
# COMPACT_ATOMS: atom_id res chain seq x y z
N MET A 1 -24.87 9.31 -18.60
CA MET A 1 -23.96 8.56 -19.49
C MET A 1 -23.36 7.44 -18.67
N LEU A 2 -23.29 6.21 -19.18
CA LEU A 2 -22.82 5.05 -18.41
C LEU A 2 -21.34 4.81 -18.75
N VAL A 3 -20.48 4.90 -17.74
CA VAL A 3 -19.03 4.63 -17.82
C VAL A 3 -18.71 3.36 -17.05
N VAL A 4 -17.57 2.75 -17.35
CA VAL A 4 -17.06 1.59 -16.61
C VAL A 4 -16.82 1.90 -15.13
N ASP A 5 -17.02 0.90 -14.26
CA ASP A 5 -16.90 1.02 -12.80
C ASP A 5 -16.05 -0.12 -12.24
N LEU A 6 -14.78 0.17 -11.96
CA LEU A 6 -13.80 -0.79 -11.47
C LEU A 6 -14.22 -1.49 -10.17
N LEU A 7 -14.92 -0.76 -9.29
CA LEU A 7 -15.37 -1.25 -7.99
C LEU A 7 -16.53 -2.25 -8.17
N HIS A 8 -17.53 -1.90 -8.97
CA HIS A 8 -18.72 -2.74 -9.16
C HIS A 8 -18.51 -3.87 -10.16
N GLU A 9 -17.80 -3.63 -11.26
CA GLU A 9 -17.62 -4.59 -12.36
C GLU A 9 -16.50 -5.57 -12.06
N PHE A 10 -15.35 -5.09 -11.59
CA PHE A 10 -14.19 -5.93 -11.35
C PHE A 10 -14.06 -6.37 -9.88
N GLU A 11 -13.82 -5.45 -8.94
CA GLU A 11 -13.47 -5.79 -7.55
C GLU A 11 -14.60 -6.56 -6.84
N LEU A 12 -15.81 -6.01 -6.79
CA LEU A 12 -17.01 -6.66 -6.25
C LEU A 12 -17.71 -7.60 -7.25
N GLY A 13 -17.20 -7.68 -8.48
CA GLY A 13 -17.79 -8.43 -9.59
C GLY A 13 -16.93 -9.61 -10.03
N VAL A 14 -16.14 -9.42 -11.08
CA VAL A 14 -15.28 -10.45 -11.70
C VAL A 14 -14.33 -11.09 -10.69
N TRP A 15 -13.56 -10.30 -9.94
CA TRP A 15 -12.60 -10.81 -8.96
C TRP A 15 -13.32 -11.55 -7.82
N ARG A 16 -14.33 -10.93 -7.20
CA ARG A 16 -15.14 -11.58 -6.16
C ARG A 16 -15.74 -12.91 -6.62
N ALA A 17 -16.24 -12.99 -7.86
CA ALA A 17 -16.77 -14.22 -8.44
C ALA A 17 -15.67 -15.29 -8.60
N LEU A 18 -14.48 -14.91 -9.08
CA LEU A 18 -13.32 -15.79 -9.18
C LEU A 18 -12.89 -16.30 -7.80
N LEU A 19 -12.71 -15.42 -6.81
CA LEU A 19 -12.31 -15.77 -5.44
C LEU A 19 -13.29 -16.78 -4.82
N ILE A 20 -14.60 -16.54 -4.92
CA ILE A 20 -15.64 -17.48 -4.46
C ILE A 20 -15.47 -18.84 -5.15
N GLN A 21 -15.22 -18.86 -6.46
CA GLN A 21 -15.06 -20.11 -7.19
C GLN A 21 -13.77 -20.85 -6.81
N LEU A 22 -12.65 -20.14 -6.58
CA LEU A 22 -11.41 -20.74 -6.07
C LEU A 22 -11.64 -21.38 -4.68
N ILE A 23 -12.31 -20.69 -3.76
CA ILE A 23 -12.68 -21.24 -2.43
C ILE A 23 -13.54 -22.50 -2.58
N ARG A 24 -14.53 -22.50 -3.47
CA ARG A 24 -15.37 -23.69 -3.74
C ARG A 24 -14.56 -24.86 -4.31
N ILE A 25 -13.62 -24.61 -5.21
CA ILE A 25 -12.76 -25.66 -5.79
C ILE A 25 -11.84 -26.22 -4.69
N LEU A 26 -11.17 -25.37 -3.90
CA LEU A 26 -10.37 -25.83 -2.76
C LEU A 26 -11.21 -26.69 -1.80
N SER A 27 -12.42 -26.25 -1.43
CA SER A 27 -13.35 -27.02 -0.60
C SER A 27 -13.83 -28.33 -1.25
N SER A 28 -13.73 -28.50 -2.57
CA SER A 28 -14.04 -29.77 -3.26
C SER A 28 -12.84 -30.72 -3.38
N ILE A 29 -11.62 -30.19 -3.27
CA ILE A 29 -10.37 -30.97 -3.20
C ILE A 29 -10.17 -31.46 -1.76
N ASP A 30 -10.04 -30.51 -0.84
CA ASP A 30 -9.92 -30.76 0.61
C ASP A 30 -10.24 -29.46 1.37
N VAL A 31 -11.14 -29.54 2.35
CA VAL A 31 -11.51 -28.42 3.23
C VAL A 31 -10.29 -27.87 3.99
N SER A 32 -9.26 -28.69 4.26
CA SER A 32 -8.02 -28.23 4.89
C SER A 32 -7.28 -27.16 4.07
N LEU A 33 -7.41 -27.18 2.73
CA LEU A 33 -6.78 -26.20 1.84
C LEU A 33 -7.41 -24.81 1.98
N VAL A 34 -8.70 -24.72 2.33
CA VAL A 34 -9.37 -23.45 2.65
C VAL A 34 -8.79 -22.87 3.95
N ASN A 35 -8.63 -23.70 4.99
CA ASN A 35 -7.97 -23.28 6.24
C ASN A 35 -6.51 -22.83 6.01
N LYS A 36 -5.80 -23.52 5.10
CA LYS A 36 -4.43 -23.17 4.69
C LYS A 36 -4.38 -21.83 3.95
N MET A 37 -5.34 -21.56 3.05
CA MET A 37 -5.52 -20.25 2.40
C MET A 37 -5.76 -19.13 3.43
N ASP A 38 -6.68 -19.34 4.38
CA ASP A 38 -6.97 -18.37 5.44
C ASP A 38 -5.79 -18.15 6.40
N GLN A 39 -4.99 -19.18 6.68
CA GLN A 39 -3.74 -19.03 7.43
C GLN A 39 -2.71 -18.20 6.64
N ARG A 40 -2.57 -18.46 5.33
CA ARG A 40 -1.65 -17.73 4.45
C ARG A 40 -2.03 -16.26 4.34
N TYR A 41 -3.30 -15.90 4.16
CA TYR A 41 -3.73 -14.49 4.20
C TYR A 41 -3.41 -13.83 5.55
N ARG A 42 -3.68 -14.49 6.68
CA ARG A 42 -3.36 -13.95 8.02
C ARG A 42 -1.86 -13.80 8.30
N HIS A 43 -1.00 -14.46 7.54
CA HIS A 43 0.46 -14.29 7.58
C HIS A 43 0.98 -13.17 6.65
N VAL A 44 0.17 -12.66 5.72
CA VAL A 44 0.53 -11.47 4.93
C VAL A 44 0.60 -10.27 5.87
N LEU A 45 1.67 -9.49 5.73
CA LEU A 45 1.94 -8.33 6.56
C LEU A 45 1.26 -7.07 5.98
N GLY A 46 0.94 -6.09 6.82
CA GLY A 46 0.40 -4.82 6.36
C GLY A 46 1.49 -3.93 5.74
N PHE A 47 1.13 -3.14 4.72
CA PHE A 47 2.05 -2.28 3.98
C PHE A 47 1.52 -0.84 3.80
N GLY A 48 2.44 0.12 3.78
CA GLY A 48 2.17 1.56 3.69
C GLY A 48 1.26 2.10 4.81
N CYS A 49 0.76 3.32 4.61
CA CYS A 49 -0.27 3.92 5.46
C CYS A 49 -1.67 3.38 5.12
N GLY A 50 -1.85 2.06 5.31
CA GLY A 50 -3.08 1.35 4.95
C GLY A 50 -3.23 1.09 3.44
N VAL A 51 -2.12 0.83 2.75
CA VAL A 51 -2.11 0.37 1.34
C VAL A 51 -2.47 -1.10 1.26
N ILE A 52 -1.89 -1.93 2.14
CA ILE A 52 -2.36 -3.29 2.44
C ILE A 52 -2.72 -3.36 3.91
N CYS A 53 -3.95 -3.72 4.21
CA CYS A 53 -4.45 -3.92 5.55
C CYS A 53 -4.11 -5.33 6.06
N LYS A 54 -4.00 -5.48 7.38
CA LYS A 54 -3.77 -6.80 7.99
C LYS A 54 -5.04 -7.64 7.91
N PHE A 55 -4.99 -8.75 7.17
CA PHE A 55 -6.05 -9.76 7.17
C PHE A 55 -6.10 -10.44 8.56
N SER A 56 -7.10 -10.12 9.37
CA SER A 56 -7.28 -10.67 10.72
C SER A 56 -8.30 -11.80 10.79
N ALA A 57 -9.35 -11.73 9.97
CA ALA A 57 -10.42 -12.72 9.87
C ALA A 57 -10.10 -13.81 8.82
N ASN A 58 -10.89 -14.89 8.85
CA ASN A 58 -10.88 -15.88 7.76
C ASN A 58 -11.50 -15.27 6.50
N VAL A 59 -10.74 -15.28 5.41
CA VAL A 59 -11.15 -14.74 4.11
C VAL A 59 -12.26 -15.58 3.50
N SER A 60 -12.20 -16.90 3.69
CA SER A 60 -13.19 -17.85 3.16
C SER A 60 -14.63 -17.62 3.65
N GLU A 61 -14.81 -16.96 4.80
CA GLU A 61 -16.12 -16.57 5.34
C GLU A 61 -16.77 -15.42 4.54
N LEU A 62 -15.96 -14.60 3.86
CA LEU A 62 -16.36 -13.42 3.08
C LEU A 62 -17.22 -12.43 3.90
N LYS A 63 -16.91 -12.29 5.19
CA LYS A 63 -17.75 -11.61 6.19
C LYS A 63 -17.28 -10.18 6.43
N LYS A 64 -18.23 -9.22 6.42
CA LYS A 64 -17.99 -7.77 6.62
C LYS A 64 -16.98 -7.13 5.65
N MET A 65 -16.76 -7.74 4.47
CA MET A 65 -15.84 -7.21 3.46
C MET A 65 -16.43 -6.05 2.66
N ALA A 66 -15.67 -4.96 2.53
CA ALA A 66 -15.85 -3.86 1.60
C ALA A 66 -15.03 -4.08 0.30
N ALA A 67 -15.22 -3.21 -0.72
CA ALA A 67 -14.48 -3.29 -1.98
C ALA A 67 -12.96 -3.31 -1.81
N ARG A 68 -12.41 -2.42 -0.98
CA ARG A 68 -10.98 -2.40 -0.63
C ARG A 68 -10.46 -3.74 -0.11
N ASP A 69 -11.23 -4.45 0.73
CA ASP A 69 -10.79 -5.75 1.22
C ASP A 69 -10.64 -6.76 0.07
N TYR A 70 -11.45 -6.66 -1.00
CA TYR A 70 -11.27 -7.49 -2.19
C TYR A 70 -10.05 -7.05 -3.02
N GLU A 71 -9.75 -5.76 -3.13
CA GLU A 71 -8.50 -5.26 -3.75
C GLU A 71 -7.26 -5.81 -3.03
N ASP A 72 -7.14 -5.62 -1.71
CA ASP A 72 -6.01 -6.10 -0.90
C ASP A 72 -5.80 -7.62 -1.08
N LEU A 73 -6.89 -8.40 -1.15
CA LEU A 73 -6.83 -9.84 -1.42
C LEU A 73 -6.27 -10.17 -2.81
N LEU A 74 -6.68 -9.45 -3.86
CA LEU A 74 -6.17 -9.69 -5.21
C LEU A 74 -4.67 -9.39 -5.29
N GLN A 75 -4.26 -8.24 -4.77
CA GLN A 75 -2.86 -7.81 -4.74
C GLN A 75 -1.96 -8.78 -3.97
N CYS A 76 -2.51 -9.58 -3.04
CA CYS A 76 -1.78 -10.58 -2.27
C CYS A 76 -2.05 -12.04 -2.71
N ALA A 77 -2.90 -12.27 -3.73
CA ALA A 77 -3.42 -13.59 -4.07
C ALA A 77 -2.33 -14.57 -4.56
N LEU A 78 -1.38 -14.09 -5.36
CA LEU A 78 -0.38 -14.93 -6.04
C LEU A 78 0.40 -15.85 -5.06
N PRO A 79 1.18 -15.33 -4.08
CA PRO A 79 1.86 -16.19 -3.11
C PRO A 79 0.90 -17.03 -2.27
N VAL A 80 -0.28 -16.49 -1.94
CA VAL A 80 -1.27 -17.17 -1.07
C VAL A 80 -1.85 -18.41 -1.75
N PHE A 81 -2.12 -18.38 -3.04
CA PHE A 81 -2.67 -19.52 -3.78
C PHE A 81 -1.61 -20.48 -4.35
N ASP A 82 -0.32 -20.14 -4.35
CA ASP A 82 0.72 -21.00 -4.95
C ASP A 82 0.89 -22.33 -4.20
N GLY A 83 0.70 -23.43 -4.93
CA GLY A 83 0.71 -24.79 -4.40
C GLY A 83 -0.50 -25.11 -3.52
N LEU A 84 -1.65 -24.44 -3.71
CA LEU A 84 -2.93 -24.88 -3.12
C LEU A 84 -3.74 -25.81 -4.03
N PHE A 85 -3.48 -25.79 -5.34
CA PHE A 85 -4.11 -26.70 -6.31
C PHE A 85 -3.09 -27.78 -6.76
N PRO A 86 -3.55 -28.95 -7.20
CA PRO A 86 -2.69 -29.89 -7.92
C PRO A 86 -2.40 -29.37 -9.33
N ASP A 87 -1.24 -29.73 -9.88
CA ASP A 87 -0.94 -29.48 -11.30
C ASP A 87 -1.84 -30.36 -12.20
N PRO A 88 -2.25 -29.89 -13.40
CA PRO A 88 -1.88 -28.62 -14.04
C PRO A 88 -2.72 -27.42 -13.59
N HIS A 89 -3.63 -27.58 -12.62
CA HIS A 89 -4.57 -26.52 -12.24
C HIS A 89 -3.91 -25.38 -11.47
N ASN A 90 -2.83 -25.65 -10.73
CA ASN A 90 -2.06 -24.61 -10.03
C ASN A 90 -1.49 -23.57 -11.01
N GLU A 91 -0.84 -24.01 -12.09
CA GLU A 91 -0.30 -23.12 -13.12
C GLU A 91 -1.40 -22.26 -13.77
N ILE A 92 -2.53 -22.87 -14.12
CA ILE A 92 -3.68 -22.16 -14.70
C ILE A 92 -4.23 -21.10 -13.74
N VAL A 93 -4.31 -21.41 -12.43
CA VAL A 93 -4.79 -20.46 -11.41
C VAL A 93 -3.76 -19.36 -11.14
N GLN A 94 -2.47 -19.69 -11.02
CA GLN A 94 -1.40 -18.70 -10.84
C GLN A 94 -1.36 -17.71 -12.01
N TRP A 95 -1.39 -18.21 -13.25
CA TRP A 95 -1.48 -17.37 -14.45
C TRP A 95 -2.72 -16.47 -14.44
N LEU A 96 -3.91 -17.03 -14.16
CA LEU A 96 -5.13 -16.23 -14.11
C LEU A 96 -5.07 -15.14 -13.03
N LEU A 97 -4.55 -15.45 -11.84
CA LEU A 97 -4.37 -14.46 -10.77
C LEU A 97 -3.39 -13.36 -11.15
N PHE A 98 -2.30 -13.71 -11.85
CA PHE A 98 -1.32 -12.75 -12.36
C PHE A 98 -1.95 -11.79 -13.37
N VAL A 99 -2.65 -12.32 -14.37
CA VAL A 99 -3.30 -11.50 -15.39
C VAL A 99 -4.44 -10.66 -14.79
N CYS A 100 -5.19 -11.17 -13.79
CA CYS A 100 -6.15 -10.37 -13.03
C CYS A 100 -5.50 -9.17 -12.31
N ALA A 101 -4.39 -9.40 -11.61
CA ALA A 101 -3.68 -8.35 -10.88
C ALA A 101 -3.02 -7.33 -11.84
N ARG A 102 -2.44 -7.79 -12.95
CA ARG A 102 -1.88 -6.96 -14.02
C ARG A 102 -2.95 -6.08 -14.67
N TRP A 103 -4.09 -6.66 -15.03
CA TRP A 103 -5.22 -5.92 -15.61
C TRP A 103 -5.75 -4.86 -14.64
N HIS A 104 -5.99 -5.23 -13.37
CA HIS A 104 -6.48 -4.32 -12.35
C HIS A 104 -5.52 -3.15 -12.09
N ALA A 105 -4.22 -3.43 -11.97
CA ALA A 105 -3.21 -2.40 -11.76
C ALA A 105 -3.11 -1.43 -12.95
N LEU A 106 -3.25 -1.91 -14.19
CA LEU A 106 -3.29 -1.09 -15.41
C LEU A 106 -4.58 -0.25 -15.48
N ALA A 107 -5.75 -0.86 -15.26
CA ALA A 107 -7.04 -0.17 -15.28
C ALA A 107 -7.18 0.90 -14.18
N LYS A 108 -6.47 0.72 -13.06
CA LYS A 108 -6.49 1.66 -11.92
C LYS A 108 -5.50 2.83 -12.07
N LEU A 109 -4.65 2.87 -13.11
CA LEU A 109 -3.69 3.97 -13.31
C LEU A 109 -4.38 5.35 -13.37
N ARG A 110 -3.67 6.37 -12.89
CA ARG A 110 -4.09 7.79 -12.82
C ARG A 110 -3.48 8.67 -13.91
N LEU A 111 -2.53 8.09 -14.64
CA LEU A 111 -1.88 8.69 -15.78
C LEU A 111 -1.64 7.56 -16.77
N HIS A 112 -2.11 7.75 -17.99
CA HIS A 112 -1.96 6.81 -19.08
C HIS A 112 -1.18 7.46 -20.23
N THR A 113 -0.27 6.69 -20.81
CA THR A 113 0.29 6.92 -22.15
C THR A 113 -0.37 5.96 -23.14
N GLU A 114 -0.27 6.24 -24.45
CA GLU A 114 -0.71 5.31 -25.50
C GLU A 114 -0.14 3.90 -25.33
N HIS A 115 1.11 3.78 -24.85
CA HIS A 115 1.72 2.48 -24.58
C HIS A 115 1.01 1.74 -23.43
N THR A 116 0.71 2.41 -22.31
CA THR A 116 -0.02 1.79 -21.19
C THR A 116 -1.47 1.43 -21.54
N LEU A 117 -2.12 2.21 -22.40
CA LEU A 117 -3.45 1.88 -22.94
C LEU A 117 -3.38 0.66 -23.86
N LYS A 118 -2.33 0.56 -24.69
CA LYS A 118 -2.11 -0.61 -25.54
C LYS A 118 -1.79 -1.87 -24.72
N GLN A 119 -1.03 -1.73 -23.63
CA GLN A 119 -0.86 -2.81 -22.65
C GLN A 119 -2.21 -3.22 -22.04
N LEU A 120 -3.08 -2.28 -21.65
CA LEU A 120 -4.40 -2.59 -21.09
C LEU A 120 -5.28 -3.36 -22.09
N GLU A 121 -5.32 -2.99 -23.38
CA GLU A 121 -6.01 -3.75 -24.43
C GLU A 121 -5.50 -5.19 -24.56
N ASN A 122 -4.17 -5.33 -24.65
CA ASN A 122 -3.52 -6.63 -24.84
C ASN A 122 -3.79 -7.54 -23.61
N VAL A 123 -3.64 -7.00 -22.40
CA VAL A 123 -3.91 -7.70 -21.14
C VAL A 123 -5.40 -7.99 -20.96
N THR A 124 -6.32 -7.17 -21.50
CA THR A 124 -7.76 -7.48 -21.51
C THR A 124 -8.06 -8.71 -22.37
N THR A 125 -7.37 -8.85 -23.50
CA THR A 125 -7.48 -10.03 -24.38
C THR A 125 -6.90 -11.28 -23.70
N GLU A 126 -5.72 -11.14 -23.10
CA GLU A 126 -5.04 -12.16 -22.27
C GLU A 126 -5.94 -12.64 -21.11
N LEU A 127 -6.57 -11.71 -20.39
CA LEU A 127 -7.49 -11.97 -19.28
C LEU A 127 -8.70 -12.79 -19.75
N GLY A 128 -9.30 -12.39 -20.88
CA GLY A 128 -10.40 -13.13 -21.50
C GLY A 128 -10.00 -14.54 -21.94
N GLN A 129 -8.76 -14.77 -22.37
CA GLN A 129 -8.24 -16.11 -22.68
C GLN A 129 -8.01 -16.93 -21.40
N ALA A 130 -7.39 -16.34 -20.38
CA ALA A 130 -7.11 -16.98 -19.10
C ALA A 130 -8.40 -17.44 -18.40
N PHE A 131 -9.44 -16.60 -18.38
CA PHE A 131 -10.76 -16.98 -17.83
C PHE A 131 -11.41 -18.14 -18.59
N ARG A 132 -11.36 -18.13 -19.92
CA ARG A 132 -11.88 -19.24 -20.75
C ARG A 132 -11.10 -20.54 -20.52
N LYS A 133 -9.77 -20.47 -20.38
CA LYS A 133 -8.92 -21.62 -20.03
C LYS A 133 -9.24 -22.16 -18.64
N PHE A 134 -9.40 -21.30 -17.64
CA PHE A 134 -9.81 -21.66 -16.29
C PHE A 134 -11.20 -22.31 -16.26
N GLN A 135 -12.18 -21.77 -16.98
CA GLN A 135 -13.54 -22.35 -17.03
C GLN A 135 -13.54 -23.72 -17.72
N SER A 136 -12.91 -23.83 -18.90
CA SER A 136 -12.90 -25.06 -19.71
C SER A 136 -12.04 -26.18 -19.15
N THR A 137 -10.95 -25.87 -18.45
CA THR A 137 -10.00 -26.88 -17.93
C THR A 137 -10.16 -27.08 -16.42
N THR A 138 -10.10 -26.01 -15.62
CA THR A 138 -10.10 -26.13 -14.15
C THR A 138 -11.51 -26.25 -13.58
N CYS A 139 -12.46 -25.38 -13.93
CA CYS A 139 -13.84 -25.52 -13.43
C CYS A 139 -14.53 -26.78 -13.94
N ALA A 140 -14.16 -27.30 -15.11
CA ALA A 140 -14.68 -28.55 -15.66
C ALA A 140 -14.23 -29.79 -14.86
N ALA A 141 -13.03 -29.75 -14.26
CA ALA A 141 -12.47 -30.86 -13.49
C ALA A 141 -13.10 -31.05 -12.09
N TYR A 142 -13.74 -30.02 -11.54
CA TYR A 142 -14.24 -30.02 -10.15
C TYR A 142 -15.75 -29.78 -10.06
N THR A 143 -16.46 -30.70 -9.39
CA THR A 143 -17.88 -30.48 -9.05
C THR A 143 -17.97 -29.61 -7.81
N THR A 144 -18.35 -28.34 -8.00
CA THR A 144 -18.47 -27.35 -6.93
C THR A 144 -19.91 -27.11 -6.48
N TYR A 145 -20.08 -26.70 -5.23
CA TYR A 145 -21.37 -26.47 -4.57
C TYR A 145 -21.42 -25.09 -3.91
N GLU A 146 -22.62 -24.65 -3.50
CA GLU A 146 -22.81 -23.50 -2.62
C GLU A 146 -21.89 -23.60 -1.39
N LEU A 147 -21.24 -22.48 -1.02
CA LEU A 147 -20.55 -22.38 0.26
C LEU A 147 -21.59 -22.46 1.41
N PRO A 148 -21.22 -22.86 2.65
CA PRO A 148 -22.17 -23.03 3.75
C PRO A 148 -23.08 -21.80 3.93
N ARG A 149 -22.47 -20.62 3.95
CA ARG A 149 -23.14 -19.32 4.09
C ARG A 149 -24.04 -18.96 2.90
N GLU A 150 -23.74 -19.42 1.68
CA GLU A 150 -24.62 -19.24 0.52
C GLU A 150 -25.89 -20.09 0.66
N ALA A 151 -25.74 -21.34 1.10
CA ALA A 151 -26.86 -22.24 1.37
C ALA A 151 -27.75 -21.70 2.51
N GLU A 152 -27.17 -21.23 3.61
CA GLU A 152 -27.89 -20.58 4.72
C GLU A 152 -28.60 -19.30 4.29
N ALA A 153 -27.95 -18.45 3.48
CA ALA A 153 -28.55 -17.21 3.00
C ALA A 153 -29.72 -17.50 2.06
N ARG A 154 -29.58 -18.53 1.21
CA ARG A 154 -30.67 -19.03 0.37
C ARG A 154 -31.82 -19.59 1.19
N GLN A 155 -31.55 -20.46 2.18
CA GLN A 155 -32.56 -21.00 3.10
C GLN A 155 -33.31 -19.88 3.84
N ARG A 156 -32.60 -18.85 4.33
CA ARG A 156 -33.21 -17.67 4.96
C ARG A 156 -34.11 -16.89 3.99
N ARG A 157 -33.72 -16.74 2.72
CA ARG A 157 -34.56 -16.10 1.68
C ARG A 157 -35.77 -16.96 1.31
N GLU A 158 -35.59 -18.26 1.14
CA GLU A 158 -36.67 -19.22 0.88
C GLU A 158 -37.69 -19.22 2.04
N ALA A 159 -37.23 -19.22 3.31
CA ALA A 159 -38.07 -19.08 4.50
C ALA A 159 -38.82 -17.74 4.56
N LYS A 160 -38.14 -16.60 4.36
CA LYS A 160 -38.78 -15.27 4.30
C LYS A 160 -39.83 -15.18 3.20
N ARG A 161 -39.57 -15.77 2.02
CA ARG A 161 -40.54 -15.82 0.92
C ARG A 161 -41.76 -16.67 1.26
N ASN A 162 -41.56 -17.84 1.89
CA ASN A 162 -42.65 -18.71 2.31
C ASN A 162 -43.50 -18.09 3.43
N LEU A 163 -42.89 -17.31 4.33
CA LEU A 163 -43.61 -16.49 5.32
C LEU A 163 -44.45 -15.38 4.65
N LYS A 164 -43.87 -14.64 3.69
CA LYS A 164 -44.58 -13.59 2.96
C LYS A 164 -45.74 -14.15 2.10
N GLY A 165 -45.55 -15.33 1.50
CA GLY A 165 -46.59 -16.07 0.78
C GLY A 165 -47.78 -16.49 1.66
N LYS A 166 -47.50 -16.99 2.87
CA LYS A 166 -48.55 -17.32 3.84
C LYS A 166 -49.34 -16.09 4.32
N LEU A 167 -48.67 -14.94 4.48
CA LEU A 167 -49.35 -13.67 4.80
C LEU A 167 -50.28 -13.19 3.68
N SER A 168 -49.96 -13.45 2.40
CA SER A 168 -50.87 -13.15 1.28
C SER A 168 -52.04 -14.13 1.12
N GLU A 169 -51.96 -15.34 1.68
CA GLU A 169 -53.08 -16.32 1.63
C GLU A 169 -54.15 -16.08 2.71
N VAL A 170 -53.86 -15.33 3.79
CA VAL A 170 -54.84 -15.06 4.87
C VAL A 170 -56.03 -14.22 4.38
N THR A 171 -55.89 -13.47 3.28
CA THR A 171 -56.97 -12.65 2.70
C THR A 171 -57.85 -13.41 1.69
N ALA A 172 -57.65 -14.72 1.50
CA ALA A 172 -58.40 -15.53 0.52
C ALA A 172 -58.97 -16.84 1.12
N LYS A 173 -60.15 -16.72 1.74
CA LYS A 173 -61.15 -17.78 2.04
C LYS A 173 -60.66 -19.19 2.47
N SER A 174 -60.79 -19.42 3.78
CA SER A 174 -61.44 -20.58 4.45
C SER A 174 -61.07 -22.04 4.06
N GLN A 175 -60.79 -22.83 5.11
CA GLN A 175 -61.02 -24.28 5.22
C GLN A 175 -60.53 -25.19 4.07
N THR A 176 -59.39 -25.86 4.27
CA THR A 176 -59.39 -27.32 4.55
C THR A 176 -58.01 -27.90 4.89
N ARG A 177 -58.03 -28.88 5.82
CA ARG A 177 -57.09 -30.01 6.01
C ARG A 177 -55.57 -29.76 5.88
N ALA A 178 -54.89 -29.75 7.03
CA ALA A 178 -53.43 -29.76 7.11
C ALA A 178 -52.79 -31.00 6.45
N PRO A 179 -51.71 -30.85 5.66
CA PRO A 179 -50.84 -31.96 5.29
C PRO A 179 -49.86 -32.26 6.42
N VAL A 180 -49.70 -33.54 6.76
CA VAL A 180 -48.68 -34.02 7.70
C VAL A 180 -47.31 -33.86 7.06
N VAL A 181 -46.48 -32.95 7.59
CA VAL A 181 -45.08 -32.79 7.16
C VAL A 181 -44.20 -33.83 7.88
N ASN A 182 -44.29 -35.09 7.42
CA ASN A 182 -43.23 -36.07 7.63
C ASN A 182 -42.21 -35.91 6.50
N GLY A 183 -40.97 -35.54 6.84
CA GLY A 183 -39.92 -35.38 5.84
C GLY A 183 -38.72 -34.59 6.34
N SER A 184 -37.80 -35.28 7.02
CA SER A 184 -36.48 -34.77 7.37
C SER A 184 -35.65 -34.52 6.11
N THR A 185 -35.89 -33.40 5.42
CA THR A 185 -35.04 -32.97 4.30
C THR A 185 -33.82 -32.24 4.83
N ALA A 186 -32.77 -33.01 5.15
CA ALA A 186 -31.41 -32.50 5.22
C ALA A 186 -31.04 -31.93 3.83
N THR A 187 -31.29 -30.63 3.63
CA THR A 187 -31.21 -30.02 2.30
C THR A 187 -29.76 -29.88 1.84
N THR A 188 -29.39 -30.69 0.86
CA THR A 188 -28.06 -30.68 0.24
C THR A 188 -27.75 -29.33 -0.39
N ARG A 189 -26.48 -28.91 -0.33
CA ARG A 189 -25.99 -27.66 -0.94
C ARG A 189 -26.19 -27.76 -2.46
N LYS A 190 -26.67 -26.69 -3.12
CA LYS A 190 -26.92 -26.75 -4.58
C LYS A 190 -25.58 -26.70 -5.34
N ARG A 191 -25.50 -27.42 -6.48
CA ARG A 191 -24.33 -27.35 -7.38
C ARG A 191 -24.17 -25.91 -7.90
N LYS A 192 -22.92 -25.48 -8.08
CA LYS A 192 -22.56 -24.20 -8.70
C LYS A 192 -21.59 -24.42 -9.86
N THR A 193 -21.60 -23.48 -10.78
CA THR A 193 -20.71 -23.41 -11.94
C THR A 193 -20.20 -21.98 -12.07
N PHE A 194 -19.04 -21.82 -12.71
CA PHE A 194 -18.48 -20.50 -12.99
C PHE A 194 -19.09 -19.94 -14.28
N ASN A 195 -19.71 -18.76 -14.20
CA ASN A 195 -20.36 -18.13 -15.34
C ASN A 195 -19.53 -16.94 -15.86
N LEU A 196 -19.17 -16.98 -17.15
CA LEU A 196 -18.55 -15.87 -17.86
C LEU A 196 -19.57 -14.99 -18.61
N GLU A 197 -20.78 -15.49 -18.86
CA GLU A 197 -21.88 -14.80 -19.54
C GLU A 197 -22.56 -13.82 -18.58
N THR A 198 -21.83 -12.76 -18.21
CA THR A 198 -22.37 -11.65 -17.42
C THR A 198 -21.83 -10.33 -17.96
N TYR A 199 -22.64 -9.27 -17.91
CA TYR A 199 -22.25 -7.92 -18.32
C TYR A 199 -20.87 -7.49 -17.81
N LYS A 200 -20.54 -7.83 -16.55
CA LYS A 200 -19.27 -7.46 -15.90
C LYS A 200 -18.01 -8.00 -16.60
N PHE A 201 -18.10 -9.15 -17.29
CA PHE A 201 -16.99 -9.68 -18.09
C PHE A 201 -16.89 -9.01 -19.47
N HIS A 202 -18.02 -8.59 -20.04
CA HIS A 202 -18.03 -7.85 -21.31
C HIS A 202 -17.51 -6.42 -21.14
N ALA A 203 -17.93 -5.73 -20.06
CA ALA A 203 -17.52 -4.36 -19.73
C ALA A 203 -15.99 -4.20 -19.60
N LEU A 204 -15.23 -5.27 -19.30
CA LEU A 204 -13.76 -5.22 -19.24
C LEU A 204 -13.13 -4.75 -20.57
N GLY A 205 -13.78 -5.06 -21.70
CA GLY A 205 -13.35 -4.60 -23.03
C GLY A 205 -13.46 -3.08 -23.22
N ASP A 206 -14.40 -2.44 -22.52
CA ASP A 206 -14.71 -1.02 -22.69
C ASP A 206 -13.76 -0.09 -21.92
N TYR A 207 -12.90 -0.61 -21.04
CA TYR A 207 -12.03 0.19 -20.17
C TYR A 207 -11.08 1.10 -20.95
N ALA A 208 -10.30 0.55 -21.88
CA ALA A 208 -9.30 1.35 -22.62
C ALA A 208 -9.96 2.50 -23.40
N ASP A 209 -11.08 2.25 -24.07
CA ASP A 209 -11.79 3.26 -24.85
C ASP A 209 -12.62 4.23 -24.00
N THR A 210 -13.05 3.83 -22.80
CA THR A 210 -13.66 4.75 -21.83
C THR A 210 -12.60 5.67 -21.24
N ILE A 211 -11.40 5.13 -20.93
CA ILE A 211 -10.28 5.91 -20.41
C ILE A 211 -9.78 6.94 -21.44
N ARG A 212 -9.67 6.57 -22.73
CA ARG A 212 -9.35 7.51 -23.82
C ARG A 212 -10.33 8.67 -23.93
N ARG A 213 -11.63 8.39 -23.78
CA ARG A 213 -12.70 9.38 -24.00
C ARG A 213 -12.99 10.26 -22.79
N TYR A 214 -12.82 9.75 -21.57
CA TYR A 214 -13.30 10.40 -20.34
C TYR A 214 -12.23 10.51 -19.23
N GLY A 215 -10.99 10.07 -19.49
CA GLY A 215 -9.90 10.09 -18.53
C GLY A 215 -9.85 8.86 -17.63
N THR A 216 -8.94 8.89 -16.66
CA THR A 216 -8.65 7.76 -15.76
C THR A 216 -9.83 7.43 -14.84
N CYS A 217 -9.98 6.16 -14.46
CA CYS A 217 -11.15 5.69 -13.71
C CYS A 217 -11.34 6.37 -12.34
N ASP A 218 -10.32 7.00 -11.75
CA ASP A 218 -10.50 7.78 -10.52
C ASP A 218 -11.21 9.13 -10.73
N SER A 219 -11.39 9.58 -11.97
CA SER A 219 -12.15 10.79 -12.32
C SER A 219 -13.68 10.58 -12.26
N TYR A 220 -14.15 9.33 -12.36
CA TYR A 220 -15.58 8.95 -12.34
C TYR A 220 -15.87 7.73 -11.44
N SER A 221 -14.95 7.39 -10.54
CA SER A 221 -15.11 6.28 -9.59
C SER A 221 -16.25 6.53 -8.60
N THR A 222 -17.12 5.53 -8.44
CA THR A 222 -18.20 5.52 -7.44
C THR A 222 -17.70 5.28 -6.02
N GLU A 223 -16.44 4.83 -5.82
CA GLU A 223 -15.83 4.57 -4.50
C GLU A 223 -15.93 5.81 -3.59
N SER A 224 -15.68 7.01 -4.13
CA SER A 224 -15.76 8.26 -3.36
C SER A 224 -17.17 8.53 -2.81
N GLY A 225 -18.21 8.22 -3.60
CA GLY A 225 -19.61 8.34 -3.18
C GLY A 225 -19.98 7.27 -2.15
N GLU A 226 -19.59 6.02 -2.36
CA GLU A 226 -19.85 4.92 -1.42
C GLU A 226 -19.18 5.18 -0.06
N LEU A 227 -17.95 5.69 -0.06
CA LEU A 227 -17.22 6.06 1.16
C LEU A 227 -17.90 7.20 1.92
N GLU A 228 -18.41 8.24 1.25
CA GLU A 228 -19.05 9.36 1.95
C GLU A 228 -20.34 8.94 2.66
N HIS A 229 -21.07 7.90 2.21
CA HIS A 229 -22.22 7.36 2.96
C HIS A 229 -21.86 6.86 4.38
N ARG A 230 -20.58 6.62 4.68
CA ARG A 230 -20.11 6.31 6.06
C ARG A 230 -20.27 7.52 6.98
N THR A 231 -20.07 8.74 6.47
CA THR A 231 -20.12 10.00 7.22
C THR A 231 -21.52 10.30 7.81
N PRO A 232 -22.63 10.34 7.04
CA PRO A 232 -23.95 10.56 7.61
C PRO A 232 -24.40 9.38 8.48
N LYS A 233 -24.07 8.12 8.15
CA LYS A 233 -24.35 6.96 9.02
C LYS A 233 -23.66 7.06 10.38
N ALA A 234 -22.40 7.50 10.43
CA ALA A 234 -21.68 7.74 11.67
C ALA A 234 -22.23 8.94 12.47
N ARG A 235 -22.74 9.98 11.80
CA ARG A 235 -23.43 11.11 12.44
C ARG A 235 -24.82 10.72 12.96
N TYR A 236 -25.59 9.93 12.22
CA TYR A 236 -26.94 9.45 12.59
C TYR A 236 -26.93 8.66 13.90
N LYS A 237 -25.92 7.79 14.10
CA LYS A 237 -25.69 7.08 15.38
C LYS A 237 -25.49 7.99 16.60
N ARG A 238 -25.24 9.29 16.40
CA ARG A 238 -25.06 10.32 17.44
C ARG A 238 -26.27 11.24 17.59
N THR A 239 -27.40 10.87 16.97
CA THR A 239 -28.69 11.57 17.09
C THR A 239 -29.65 10.75 17.95
N ASP A 240 -30.69 11.37 18.50
CA ASP A 240 -31.81 10.68 19.18
C ASP A 240 -32.81 10.02 18.20
N ARG A 241 -32.49 10.04 16.89
CA ARG A 241 -33.30 9.57 15.75
C ARG A 241 -34.62 10.35 15.52
N LYS A 242 -34.85 11.50 16.18
CA LYS A 242 -36.04 12.35 16.00
C LYS A 242 -35.67 13.68 15.35
N GLY A 243 -36.18 13.95 14.14
CA GLY A 243 -35.80 15.16 13.38
C GLY A 243 -34.27 15.22 13.12
N PHE A 244 -33.67 14.05 12.90
CA PHE A 244 -32.23 13.81 12.90
C PHE A 244 -31.47 14.68 11.89
N THR A 245 -32.09 15.10 10.77
CA THR A 245 -31.50 15.99 9.76
C THR A 245 -30.94 17.28 10.37
N ARG A 246 -31.67 17.91 11.29
CA ARG A 246 -31.21 19.12 12.00
C ARG A 246 -30.00 18.83 12.90
N GLN A 247 -29.97 17.65 13.52
CA GLN A 247 -28.89 17.23 14.42
C GLN A 247 -27.62 16.86 13.62
N ILE A 248 -27.75 16.14 12.51
CA ILE A 248 -26.65 15.84 11.59
C ILE A 248 -26.02 17.13 11.06
N ALA A 249 -26.83 18.11 10.65
CA ALA A 249 -26.34 19.42 10.22
C ALA A 249 -25.63 20.20 11.35
N GLN A 250 -26.10 20.09 12.60
CA GLN A 250 -25.40 20.67 13.75
C GLN A 250 -24.07 19.97 14.06
N ILE A 251 -24.01 18.63 13.94
CA ILE A 251 -22.78 17.85 14.13
C ILE A 251 -21.75 18.23 13.06
N GLU A 252 -22.16 18.33 11.80
CA GLU A 252 -21.32 18.83 10.69
C GLU A 252 -20.76 20.21 11.02
N ARG A 253 -21.62 21.21 11.32
CA ARG A 253 -21.18 22.58 11.62
C ARG A 253 -20.22 22.65 12.81
N ARG A 254 -20.44 21.84 13.85
CA ARG A 254 -19.52 21.71 15.00
C ARG A 254 -18.17 21.13 14.56
N GLN A 255 -18.16 20.07 13.77
CA GLN A 255 -16.93 19.48 13.20
C GLN A 255 -16.18 20.49 12.33
N ALA A 256 -16.87 21.21 11.44
CA ALA A 256 -16.28 22.25 10.60
C ALA A 256 -15.68 23.40 11.44
N ARG A 257 -16.38 23.87 12.48
CA ARG A 257 -15.86 24.89 13.40
C ARG A 257 -14.60 24.41 14.14
N ILE A 258 -14.60 23.18 14.65
CA ILE A 258 -13.42 22.59 15.32
C ILE A 258 -12.25 22.46 14.34
N ARG A 259 -12.48 22.06 13.08
CA ARG A 259 -11.42 22.02 12.05
C ARG A 259 -10.81 23.40 11.79
N ARG A 260 -11.63 24.46 11.67
CA ARG A 260 -11.15 25.85 11.51
C ARG A 260 -10.33 26.32 12.71
N ILE A 261 -10.80 26.05 13.94
CA ILE A 261 -10.06 26.39 15.17
C ILE A 261 -8.71 25.65 15.20
N ARG A 262 -8.68 24.35 14.87
CA ARG A 262 -7.43 23.57 14.79
C ARG A 262 -6.47 24.12 13.73
N ALA A 263 -6.96 24.50 12.55
CA ALA A 263 -6.13 25.13 11.52
C ALA A 263 -5.56 26.48 12.02
N SER A 264 -6.39 27.34 12.62
CA SER A 264 -5.94 28.61 13.19
C SER A 264 -4.91 28.43 14.31
N ASN A 265 -5.10 27.44 15.19
CA ASN A 265 -4.16 27.13 16.26
C ASN A 265 -2.88 26.47 15.73
N SER A 266 -2.95 25.72 14.63
CA SER A 266 -1.77 25.17 13.95
C SER A 266 -0.92 26.27 13.31
N ILE A 267 -1.53 27.36 12.86
CA ILE A 267 -0.84 28.54 12.34
C ILE A 267 -0.24 29.34 13.50
N ALA A 268 -0.99 29.57 14.59
CA ALA A 268 -0.50 30.26 15.77
C ALA A 268 0.58 29.48 16.56
N GLY A 269 0.56 28.14 16.49
CA GLY A 269 1.50 27.26 17.17
C GLY A 269 2.90 27.22 16.55
N GLN A 270 3.07 27.69 15.30
CA GLN A 270 4.39 27.76 14.64
C GLN A 270 5.34 28.80 15.26
N SER A 271 4.87 29.61 16.21
CA SER A 271 5.65 30.65 16.89
C SER A 271 6.32 30.18 18.20
N ALA A 272 6.12 28.94 18.65
CA ALA A 272 6.71 28.39 19.87
C ALA A 272 7.40 27.03 19.59
N GLY A 273 8.67 26.91 19.97
CA GLY A 273 9.56 25.88 19.45
C GLY A 273 9.22 24.43 19.82
N SER A 274 9.24 23.57 18.81
CA SER A 274 9.40 22.11 18.93
C SER A 274 10.09 21.57 17.67
N ASP A 275 11.05 20.64 17.84
CA ASP A 275 11.89 20.05 16.78
C ASP A 275 11.16 19.17 15.73
N GLU A 276 9.84 19.30 15.58
CA GLU A 276 9.14 18.83 14.37
C GLU A 276 9.39 19.82 13.23
N ALA A 277 10.54 19.66 12.56
CA ALA A 277 10.82 20.36 11.31
C ALA A 277 9.64 20.19 10.35
N LEU A 278 9.04 21.32 9.94
CA LEU A 278 7.92 21.37 9.01
C LEU A 278 8.21 20.48 7.81
N ASN A 279 7.21 19.67 7.45
CA ASN A 279 7.44 18.51 6.60
C ASN A 279 7.68 18.92 5.12
N ASP A 280 8.90 19.36 4.78
CA ASP A 280 9.25 19.75 3.41
C ASP A 280 9.18 18.53 2.46
N PRO A 281 8.34 18.55 1.40
CA PRO A 281 8.24 17.45 0.44
C PRO A 281 9.42 17.37 -0.53
N ARG A 282 10.37 18.33 -0.49
CA ARG A 282 11.58 18.35 -1.31
C ARG A 282 12.70 17.49 -0.75
N ASP A 283 12.75 17.29 0.57
CA ASP A 283 13.71 16.40 1.23
C ASP A 283 13.49 14.95 0.75
N HIS A 284 14.55 14.25 0.33
CA HIS A 284 14.45 12.84 -0.07
C HIS A 284 13.98 11.94 1.07
N HIS A 285 14.51 12.16 2.28
CA HIS A 285 14.25 11.34 3.45
C HIS A 285 14.37 12.16 4.72
N LYS A 286 13.81 11.64 5.82
CA LYS A 286 13.85 12.25 7.14
C LYS A 286 14.15 11.20 8.20
N ILE A 287 15.24 11.43 8.91
CA ILE A 287 15.65 10.72 10.13
C ILE A 287 15.77 11.78 11.25
N GLY A 288 15.68 11.37 12.51
CA GLY A 288 15.81 12.30 13.63
C GLY A 288 17.21 12.92 13.71
N LYS A 289 17.30 14.20 14.07
CA LYS A 289 18.60 14.86 14.36
C LYS A 289 19.02 14.74 15.83
N SER A 290 18.12 14.25 16.68
CA SER A 290 18.32 14.14 18.13
C SER A 290 19.39 13.12 18.52
N GLU A 291 20.27 13.53 19.43
CA GLU A 291 21.31 12.69 20.04
C GLU A 291 20.82 11.89 21.28
N ASN A 292 19.50 11.82 21.52
CA ASN A 292 18.92 11.27 22.77
C ASN A 292 19.12 9.76 22.98
N TYR A 293 19.49 9.00 21.95
CA TYR A 293 19.70 7.54 22.02
C TYR A 293 21.13 7.14 21.61
N PRO A 294 22.17 7.57 22.37
CA PRO A 294 23.56 7.28 22.03
C PRO A 294 23.89 5.79 22.23
N GLN A 295 24.64 5.23 21.29
CA GLN A 295 25.31 3.94 21.37
C GLN A 295 26.82 4.20 21.29
N VAL A 296 27.58 3.74 22.29
CA VAL A 296 29.05 3.74 22.23
C VAL A 296 29.48 2.65 21.26
N ILE A 297 30.14 3.00 20.16
CA ILE A 297 30.34 2.08 19.01
C ILE A 297 31.22 0.90 19.42
N SER A 298 32.33 1.14 20.14
CA SER A 298 33.20 0.07 20.62
C SER A 298 32.45 -0.92 21.51
N LYS A 299 31.61 -0.42 22.42
CA LYS A 299 30.78 -1.26 23.30
C LYS A 299 29.68 -1.99 22.53
N PHE A 300 29.02 -1.32 21.60
CA PHE A 300 27.96 -1.92 20.77
C PHE A 300 28.45 -3.16 19.99
N VAL A 301 29.70 -3.10 19.52
CA VAL A 301 30.41 -4.21 18.86
C VAL A 301 30.82 -5.29 19.87
N GLN A 302 31.41 -4.92 21.01
CA GLN A 302 31.84 -5.86 22.06
C GLN A 302 30.67 -6.65 22.67
N ASP A 303 29.57 -5.98 23.02
CA ASP A 303 28.34 -6.57 23.56
C ASP A 303 27.68 -7.59 22.59
N ARG A 304 28.15 -7.64 21.33
CA ARG A 304 27.64 -8.49 20.24
C ARG A 304 28.76 -9.22 19.50
N SER A 305 29.89 -9.49 20.14
CA SER A 305 31.03 -10.17 19.51
C SER A 305 30.70 -11.56 18.94
N CYS A 306 29.63 -12.19 19.43
CA CYS A 306 29.13 -13.49 18.96
C CYS A 306 28.04 -13.39 17.87
N ASP A 307 27.61 -12.18 17.48
CA ASP A 307 26.64 -11.94 16.41
C ASP A 307 27.37 -11.85 15.06
N PRO A 308 27.13 -12.75 14.09
CA PRO A 308 27.77 -12.69 12.77
C PRO A 308 27.49 -11.38 12.02
N ALA A 309 26.41 -10.67 12.33
CA ALA A 309 26.09 -9.39 11.71
C ALA A 309 27.08 -8.26 12.06
N ILE A 310 27.85 -8.43 13.14
CA ILE A 310 28.81 -7.45 13.67
C ILE A 310 30.24 -7.70 13.14
N LYS A 311 30.47 -8.78 12.38
CA LYS A 311 31.77 -9.06 11.77
C LYS A 311 32.24 -7.90 10.90
N ASP A 312 33.42 -7.36 11.22
CA ASP A 312 34.05 -6.18 10.58
C ASP A 312 33.18 -4.91 10.56
N PHE A 313 32.27 -4.74 11.53
CA PHE A 313 31.32 -3.61 11.59
C PHE A 313 32.01 -2.24 11.46
N ILE A 314 33.09 -1.99 12.23
CA ILE A 314 33.80 -0.70 12.22
C ILE A 314 34.52 -0.44 10.88
N PRO A 315 35.36 -1.36 10.34
CA PRO A 315 35.94 -1.19 9.01
C PRO A 315 34.90 -0.94 7.92
N LYS A 316 33.85 -1.77 7.84
CA LYS A 316 32.76 -1.62 6.85
C LYS A 316 32.03 -0.29 6.98
N LEU A 317 31.78 0.18 8.21
CA LEU A 317 31.10 1.45 8.44
C LEU A 317 31.99 2.63 8.02
N LYS A 318 33.28 2.60 8.35
CA LYS A 318 34.23 3.64 7.92
C LYS A 318 34.37 3.67 6.39
N GLN A 319 34.48 2.51 5.73
CA GLN A 319 34.52 2.39 4.28
C GLN A 319 33.24 2.93 3.61
N HIS A 320 32.07 2.68 4.20
CA HIS A 320 30.78 3.21 3.71
C HIS A 320 30.68 4.75 3.86
N LEU A 321 31.21 5.31 4.95
CA LEU A 321 31.11 6.75 5.24
C LEU A 321 32.19 7.58 4.55
N LEU A 322 33.35 7.00 4.23
CA LEU A 322 34.49 7.67 3.58
C LEU A 322 34.14 8.46 2.31
N PRO A 323 33.51 7.89 1.27
CA PRO A 323 33.18 8.65 0.07
C PRO A 323 32.21 9.80 0.36
N ARG A 324 31.27 9.59 1.30
CA ARG A 324 30.22 10.54 1.68
C ARG A 324 30.79 11.75 2.43
N ILE A 325 31.71 11.54 3.37
CA ILE A 325 32.39 12.67 4.05
C ILE A 325 33.36 13.40 3.12
N ARG A 326 34.01 12.70 2.17
CA ARG A 326 34.85 13.34 1.15
C ARG A 326 34.03 14.25 0.22
N GLU A 327 32.86 13.79 -0.23
CA GLU A 327 31.92 14.58 -1.04
C GLU A 327 31.43 15.83 -0.27
N LEU A 328 31.02 15.69 0.99
CA LEU A 328 30.60 16.83 1.83
C LEU A 328 31.70 17.87 2.11
N LEU A 329 32.97 17.47 2.02
CA LEU A 329 34.12 18.36 2.18
C LEU A 329 34.66 18.90 0.85
N GLY A 330 34.03 18.56 -0.28
CA GLY A 330 34.41 19.04 -1.61
C GLY A 330 35.70 18.43 -2.17
N PHE A 331 36.13 17.27 -1.66
CA PHE A 331 37.27 16.55 -2.25
C PHE A 331 36.92 16.00 -3.64
N GLU A 332 37.91 16.00 -4.53
CA GLU A 332 37.75 15.46 -5.88
C GLU A 332 37.37 13.98 -5.88
N LYS A 333 36.76 13.54 -6.99
CA LYS A 333 36.21 12.18 -7.19
C LYS A 333 37.27 11.10 -7.43
N GLU A 334 38.55 11.39 -7.16
CA GLU A 334 39.61 10.39 -7.17
C GLU A 334 39.25 9.25 -6.21
N ALA A 335 39.37 8.01 -6.69
CA ALA A 335 39.04 6.84 -5.87
C ALA A 335 39.89 6.82 -4.59
N PRO A 336 39.28 6.63 -3.40
CA PRO A 336 40.04 6.53 -2.17
C PRO A 336 41.01 5.34 -2.21
N GLN A 337 42.18 5.53 -1.61
CA GLN A 337 43.14 4.45 -1.41
C GLN A 337 42.56 3.38 -0.47
N PRO A 338 42.99 2.11 -0.57
CA PRO A 338 42.40 1.01 0.20
C PRO A 338 42.37 1.22 1.73
N ASP A 339 43.28 2.04 2.27
CA ASP A 339 43.42 2.32 3.70
C ASP A 339 42.85 3.69 4.14
N ASP A 340 42.34 4.51 3.21
CA ASP A 340 41.81 5.87 3.52
C ASP A 340 40.65 5.85 4.52
N TRP A 341 39.96 4.72 4.69
CA TRP A 341 38.90 4.56 5.68
C TRP A 341 39.43 4.73 7.12
N LEU A 342 40.73 4.48 7.37
CA LEU A 342 41.37 4.75 8.66
C LEU A 342 41.24 6.24 9.06
N ASN A 343 41.26 7.14 8.06
CA ASN A 343 41.13 8.59 8.22
C ASN A 343 39.71 9.06 8.58
N VAL A 344 38.72 8.16 8.65
CA VAL A 344 37.39 8.46 9.18
C VAL A 344 37.38 8.21 10.69
N VAL A 345 37.14 9.24 11.49
CA VAL A 345 37.13 9.18 12.96
C VAL A 345 35.72 9.44 13.49
N PHE A 346 35.21 8.53 14.34
CA PHE A 346 33.92 8.72 15.01
C PHE A 346 34.06 9.72 16.17
N HIS A 347 33.29 10.80 16.15
CA HIS A 347 33.29 11.80 17.21
C HIS A 347 32.77 11.17 18.51
N ARG A 348 33.59 11.20 19.57
CA ARG A 348 33.27 10.68 20.92
C ARG A 348 32.92 9.17 20.97
N ASP A 349 33.32 8.39 19.97
CA ASP A 349 32.96 6.96 19.81
C ASP A 349 31.43 6.70 19.86
N ARG A 350 30.61 7.60 19.31
CA ARG A 350 29.14 7.53 19.39
C ARG A 350 28.45 7.54 18.04
N MET A 351 27.47 6.65 17.91
CA MET A 351 26.39 6.73 16.92
C MET A 351 25.06 6.81 17.66
N PHE A 352 23.98 7.23 17.00
CA PHE A 352 22.69 7.50 17.64
C PHE A 352 21.58 6.74 16.92
N GLU A 353 20.81 5.92 17.65
CA GLU A 353 19.80 5.03 17.08
C GLU A 353 18.44 5.71 16.90
N HIS A 354 17.83 5.50 15.74
CA HIS A 354 16.50 6.01 15.40
C HIS A 354 15.50 4.89 15.16
N LYS A 355 14.24 5.16 15.52
CA LYS A 355 13.13 4.20 15.39
C LYS A 355 12.44 4.25 14.02
N ILE A 356 12.49 5.41 13.36
CA ILE A 356 11.73 5.72 12.13
C ILE A 356 12.62 6.46 11.15
N MET A 357 12.50 6.11 9.87
CA MET A 357 12.89 6.91 8.73
C MET A 357 11.65 7.13 7.86
N ARG A 358 11.47 8.33 7.34
CA ARG A 358 10.47 8.59 6.28
C ARG A 358 11.20 8.80 4.95
N ILE A 359 10.67 8.27 3.86
CA ILE A 359 11.21 8.44 2.50
C ILE A 359 10.14 9.13 1.66
N ASN A 360 10.45 10.30 1.11
CA ASN A 360 9.61 10.97 0.12
C ASN A 360 10.04 10.54 -1.27
N PHE A 361 9.09 10.12 -2.10
CA PHE A 361 9.35 9.73 -3.48
C PHE A 361 8.39 10.41 -4.45
N THR A 362 8.85 10.58 -5.69
CA THR A 362 7.96 10.94 -6.80
C THR A 362 7.37 9.65 -7.36
N SER A 363 6.04 9.60 -7.50
CA SER A 363 5.34 8.47 -8.13
C SER A 363 5.35 8.56 -9.65
N TYR A 364 5.04 7.46 -10.33
CA TYR A 364 4.93 7.40 -11.80
C TYR A 364 4.07 8.53 -12.42
N ASP A 365 3.01 8.97 -11.73
CA ASP A 365 2.09 10.05 -12.10
C ASP A 365 2.50 11.43 -11.56
N VAL A 366 3.78 11.61 -11.22
CA VAL A 366 4.42 12.87 -10.80
C VAL A 366 3.82 13.45 -9.50
N ARG A 367 3.21 12.60 -8.65
CA ARG A 367 2.76 12.99 -7.30
C ARG A 367 3.84 12.69 -6.27
N ARG A 368 3.72 13.30 -5.08
CA ARG A 368 4.56 12.98 -3.92
C ARG A 368 3.91 11.88 -3.09
N GLY A 369 4.68 10.84 -2.79
CA GLY A 369 4.36 9.80 -1.80
C GLY A 369 5.36 9.83 -0.64
N GLU A 370 4.95 9.32 0.53
CA GLU A 370 5.82 9.11 1.70
C GLU A 370 5.66 7.66 2.16
N ASP A 371 6.78 6.92 2.27
CA ASP A 371 6.83 5.61 2.94
C ASP A 371 7.50 5.75 4.31
N VAL A 372 6.99 5.05 5.32
CA VAL A 372 7.53 5.06 6.69
C VAL A 372 8.21 3.73 6.99
N ILE A 373 9.52 3.77 7.20
CA ILE A 373 10.33 2.60 7.55
C ILE A 373 10.54 2.56 9.06
N HIS A 374 10.11 1.47 9.70
CA HIS A 374 10.31 1.24 11.13
C HIS A 374 10.91 -0.17 11.33
N PRO A 375 12.19 -0.31 11.73
CA PRO A 375 12.92 -1.58 11.65
C PRO A 375 12.36 -2.73 12.49
N LYS A 376 11.63 -2.42 13.57
CA LYS A 376 10.96 -3.42 14.43
C LYS A 376 9.50 -3.68 14.04
N ALA A 377 9.00 -3.03 12.98
CA ALA A 377 7.65 -3.22 12.47
C ALA A 377 7.66 -4.10 11.22
N GLN A 378 6.48 -4.34 10.67
CA GLN A 378 6.29 -5.09 9.42
C GLN A 378 6.86 -4.34 8.19
N GLN A 379 6.96 -3.02 8.27
CA GLN A 379 7.42 -2.12 7.21
C GLN A 379 8.90 -1.79 7.41
N SER A 380 9.75 -2.80 7.17
CA SER A 380 11.21 -2.71 7.31
C SER A 380 11.99 -2.97 6.02
N ASN A 381 11.31 -3.28 4.91
CA ASN A 381 11.98 -3.66 3.65
C ASN A 381 12.03 -2.47 2.69
N ILE A 382 13.17 -2.32 2.01
CA ILE A 382 13.48 -1.19 1.14
C ILE A 382 13.86 -1.65 -0.28
N LEU A 383 13.54 -0.81 -1.26
CA LEU A 383 13.88 -0.95 -2.67
C LEU A 383 14.99 0.04 -3.05
N MET A 384 16.01 -0.40 -3.77
CA MET A 384 17.10 0.44 -4.30
C MET A 384 17.33 0.10 -5.77
N LEU A 385 17.94 1.02 -6.53
CA LEU A 385 18.44 0.70 -7.87
C LEU A 385 19.61 -0.27 -7.79
N ASN A 386 19.73 -1.17 -8.76
CA ASN A 386 20.93 -1.98 -8.96
C ASN A 386 21.94 -1.23 -9.86
N PRO A 387 23.12 -0.82 -9.34
CA PRO A 387 24.13 -0.15 -10.14
C PRO A 387 24.63 -1.00 -11.31
N GLU A 388 24.70 -2.32 -11.14
CA GLU A 388 25.20 -3.24 -12.18
C GLU A 388 24.28 -3.25 -13.41
N PHE A 389 22.95 -3.29 -13.19
CA PHE A 389 21.95 -3.19 -14.25
C PHE A 389 22.02 -1.84 -14.98
N LEU A 390 22.19 -0.74 -14.25
CA LEU A 390 22.35 0.58 -14.86
C LEU A 390 23.62 0.66 -15.72
N LEU A 391 24.73 0.09 -15.26
CA LEU A 391 25.98 0.03 -16.03
C LEU A 391 25.85 -0.84 -17.30
N ALA A 392 25.15 -1.98 -17.22
CA ALA A 392 24.89 -2.83 -18.38
C ALA A 392 24.02 -2.12 -19.43
N THR A 393 22.88 -1.56 -19.00
CA THR A 393 21.89 -0.92 -19.89
C THR A 393 22.35 0.44 -20.43
N ASN A 394 23.22 1.16 -19.73
CA ASN A 394 23.78 2.44 -20.21
C ASN A 394 24.47 2.29 -21.58
N ASN A 395 25.11 1.15 -21.87
CA ASN A 395 25.81 0.90 -23.13
C ASN A 395 24.89 0.60 -24.34
N ARG A 396 23.56 0.48 -24.14
CA ARG A 396 22.59 0.20 -25.21
C ARG A 396 21.61 1.38 -25.34
N GLN A 397 21.81 2.25 -26.34
CA GLN A 397 20.99 3.46 -26.53
C GLN A 397 19.56 3.15 -27.01
N ASP A 398 19.37 2.04 -27.72
CA ASP A 398 18.22 1.85 -28.60
C ASP A 398 17.17 0.81 -28.10
N ARG A 399 17.35 0.24 -26.90
CA ARG A 399 16.59 -0.95 -26.43
C ARG A 399 16.03 -0.87 -25.00
N ILE A 400 15.58 0.31 -24.57
CA ILE A 400 15.03 0.52 -23.21
C ILE A 400 13.82 -0.40 -22.90
N ALA A 401 13.04 -0.79 -23.92
CA ALA A 401 11.88 -1.67 -23.75
C ALA A 401 12.20 -3.18 -23.77
N GLU A 402 13.28 -3.61 -24.41
CA GLU A 402 13.68 -5.04 -24.50
C GLU A 402 14.59 -5.47 -23.32
N ALA A 403 15.25 -4.52 -22.66
CA ALA A 403 16.17 -4.78 -21.54
C ALA A 403 15.51 -5.34 -20.26
N LEU A 404 14.17 -5.41 -20.20
CA LEU A 404 13.43 -6.11 -19.13
C LEU A 404 13.03 -7.54 -19.49
N THR A 405 13.09 -7.93 -20.77
CA THR A 405 12.76 -9.28 -21.24
C THR A 405 13.97 -10.18 -21.37
N ASP A 406 15.16 -9.61 -21.65
CA ASP A 406 16.42 -10.37 -21.64
C ASP A 406 16.99 -10.51 -20.24
N THR A 407 17.20 -11.75 -19.79
CA THR A 407 17.82 -12.07 -18.49
C THR A 407 19.32 -11.78 -18.43
N GLU A 408 19.94 -11.37 -19.55
CA GLU A 408 21.39 -11.10 -19.63
C GLU A 408 21.81 -9.80 -18.92
N ASP A 409 20.95 -8.76 -18.92
CA ASP A 409 21.31 -7.43 -18.39
C ASP A 409 21.14 -7.32 -16.85
N GLY A 410 20.69 -8.40 -16.20
CA GLY A 410 20.48 -8.48 -14.75
C GLY A 410 19.15 -7.90 -14.28
N HIS A 411 18.98 -7.76 -12.97
CA HIS A 411 17.73 -7.26 -12.37
C HIS A 411 17.86 -5.78 -11.96
N PRO A 412 16.87 -4.90 -12.28
CA PRO A 412 16.97 -3.44 -12.09
C PRO A 412 17.01 -2.96 -10.63
N PHE A 413 16.58 -3.79 -9.67
CA PHE A 413 16.48 -3.40 -8.27
C PHE A 413 17.22 -4.33 -7.32
N LEU A 414 17.68 -3.76 -6.21
CA LEU A 414 18.18 -4.44 -5.02
C LEU A 414 17.17 -4.32 -3.87
N TYR A 415 17.16 -5.32 -2.99
CA TYR A 415 16.24 -5.40 -1.86
C TYR A 415 17.01 -5.63 -0.57
N ALA A 416 16.63 -4.91 0.49
CA ALA A 416 17.21 -5.12 1.81
C ALA A 416 16.17 -4.97 2.91
N LYS A 417 16.40 -5.65 4.04
CA LYS A 417 15.65 -5.48 5.27
C LYS A 417 16.44 -4.58 6.22
N VAL A 418 15.89 -3.43 6.58
CA VAL A 418 16.48 -2.51 7.55
C VAL A 418 16.38 -3.11 8.96
N ILE A 419 17.52 -3.26 9.62
CA ILE A 419 17.65 -3.79 10.98
C ILE A 419 17.63 -2.65 11.99
N ARG A 420 18.37 -1.57 11.70
CA ARG A 420 18.44 -0.34 12.49
C ARG A 420 18.72 0.87 11.60
N ILE A 421 18.31 2.04 12.09
CA ILE A 421 18.54 3.34 11.48
C ILE A 421 19.46 4.11 12.44
N PHE A 422 20.51 4.72 11.92
CA PHE A 422 21.47 5.47 12.72
C PHE A 422 21.84 6.80 12.07
N HIS A 423 22.36 7.71 12.87
CA HIS A 423 23.33 8.68 12.41
C HIS A 423 24.61 8.63 13.25
N VAL A 424 25.70 9.15 12.71
CA VAL A 424 27.00 9.26 13.36
C VAL A 424 27.64 10.59 13.02
N ASN A 425 28.32 11.19 14.00
CA ASN A 425 29.13 12.39 13.78
C ASN A 425 30.56 11.94 13.47
N VAL A 426 31.07 12.25 12.28
CA VAL A 426 32.38 11.83 11.78
C VAL A 426 33.29 13.02 11.50
N ILE A 427 34.59 12.84 11.73
CA ILE A 427 35.65 13.78 11.36
C ILE A 427 36.55 13.05 10.36
N TYR A 428 36.88 13.70 9.25
CA TYR A 428 37.88 13.19 8.30
C TYR A 428 39.24 13.81 8.63
N ILE A 429 40.29 13.00 8.79
CA ILE A 429 41.65 13.45 9.11
C ILE A 429 42.67 13.15 8.00
N GLY A 430 42.19 12.81 6.80
CA GLY A 430 43.05 12.49 5.67
C GLY A 430 43.75 13.71 5.09
N GLU A 431 44.69 13.45 4.17
CA GLU A 431 45.51 14.50 3.57
C GLU A 431 44.66 15.58 2.88
N GLY A 432 45.14 16.82 2.93
CA GLY A 432 44.41 18.01 2.47
C GLY A 432 43.37 18.56 3.46
N ASN A 433 42.77 17.74 4.35
CA ASN A 433 41.74 18.26 5.25
C ASN A 433 42.30 18.98 6.48
N ARG A 434 41.99 20.28 6.61
CA ARG A 434 42.25 21.07 7.82
C ARG A 434 41.01 21.26 8.71
N ASP A 435 39.82 20.98 8.19
CA ASP A 435 38.56 21.10 8.92
C ASP A 435 38.34 19.90 9.84
N ARG A 436 38.31 20.15 11.15
CA ARG A 436 38.06 19.12 12.19
C ARG A 436 36.65 19.17 12.76
N HIS A 437 35.73 19.94 12.18
CA HIS A 437 34.34 19.96 12.62
C HIS A 437 33.66 18.62 12.32
N PRO A 438 32.94 18.02 13.29
CA PRO A 438 32.17 16.80 13.04
C PRO A 438 31.07 17.05 12.01
N ARG A 439 30.94 16.15 11.03
CA ARG A 439 29.86 16.12 10.04
C ARG A 439 28.90 14.98 10.41
N GLN A 440 27.60 15.28 10.45
CA GLN A 440 26.56 14.28 10.71
C GLN A 440 26.30 13.49 9.42
N LEU A 441 26.38 12.16 9.49
CA LEU A 441 26.02 11.26 8.40
C LEU A 441 25.02 10.20 8.88
N GLU A 442 23.95 10.04 8.11
CA GLU A 442 22.87 9.07 8.37
C GLU A 442 23.16 7.76 7.62
N PHE A 443 22.89 6.60 8.22
CA PHE A 443 23.08 5.31 7.58
C PHE A 443 22.08 4.26 8.08
N LEU A 444 21.71 3.35 7.18
CA LEU A 444 20.88 2.19 7.48
C LEU A 444 21.77 0.97 7.65
N TRP A 445 21.58 0.20 8.73
CA TRP A 445 22.19 -1.12 8.86
C TRP A 445 21.18 -2.16 8.40
N VAL A 446 21.55 -2.94 7.38
CA VAL A 446 20.61 -3.79 6.63
C VAL A 446 21.08 -5.23 6.51
N GLN A 447 20.13 -6.15 6.36
CA GLN A 447 20.35 -7.51 5.87
C GLN A 447 19.90 -7.59 4.41
N TRP A 448 20.74 -8.10 3.53
CA TRP A 448 20.45 -8.16 2.10
C TRP A 448 19.54 -9.34 1.75
N TYR A 449 18.67 -9.12 0.77
CA TYR A 449 18.02 -10.20 0.05
C TYR A 449 18.80 -10.52 -1.22
N GLN A 450 18.96 -11.80 -1.54
CA GLN A 450 19.46 -12.26 -2.82
C GLN A 450 18.29 -12.69 -3.70
N LEU A 451 18.25 -12.16 -4.93
CA LEU A 451 17.32 -12.62 -5.97
C LEU A 451 17.67 -14.05 -6.38
N HIS A 452 16.68 -14.94 -6.33
CA HIS A 452 16.80 -16.35 -6.68
C HIS A 452 16.17 -16.66 -8.04
N GLU A 453 15.00 -16.10 -8.32
CA GLU A 453 14.31 -16.19 -9.61
C GLU A 453 13.70 -14.81 -9.92
N ALA A 454 14.02 -14.24 -11.09
CA ALA A 454 13.43 -12.99 -11.55
C ALA A 454 12.01 -13.23 -12.09
N GLY A 455 11.07 -12.39 -11.68
CA GLY A 455 9.71 -12.39 -12.23
C GLY A 455 9.65 -11.72 -13.60
N SER A 456 8.82 -12.23 -14.52
CA SER A 456 8.54 -11.56 -15.80
C SER A 456 7.03 -11.41 -16.01
N TRP A 457 6.66 -10.38 -16.77
CA TRP A 457 5.30 -10.17 -17.23
C TRP A 457 4.79 -11.33 -18.10
N ASP A 458 5.69 -11.98 -18.84
CA ASP A 458 5.35 -13.07 -19.77
C ASP A 458 5.35 -14.44 -19.08
N SER A 459 6.14 -14.61 -18.01
CA SER A 459 6.16 -15.85 -17.21
C SER A 459 5.06 -15.89 -16.13
N GLY A 460 4.43 -14.76 -15.84
CA GLY A 460 3.38 -14.64 -14.82
C GLY A 460 3.89 -14.84 -13.39
N LYS A 461 5.19 -14.67 -13.16
CA LYS A 461 5.84 -14.88 -11.86
C LYS A 461 6.23 -13.57 -11.18
N LEU A 462 6.22 -13.59 -9.85
CA LEU A 462 6.80 -12.54 -9.00
C LEU A 462 8.26 -12.87 -8.67
N ASP A 463 9.08 -11.85 -8.45
CA ASP A 463 10.48 -11.99 -8.00
C ASP A 463 10.56 -12.84 -6.73
N GLN A 464 11.34 -13.91 -6.79
CA GLN A 464 11.64 -14.75 -5.63
C GLN A 464 12.96 -14.32 -5.01
N LEU A 465 12.90 -13.87 -3.76
CA LEU A 465 14.01 -13.48 -2.93
C LEU A 465 14.33 -14.56 -1.89
N THR A 466 15.60 -14.64 -1.51
CA THR A 466 16.07 -15.35 -0.32
C THR A 466 16.70 -14.32 0.62
N LEU A 467 16.39 -14.35 1.92
CA LEU A 467 17.07 -13.48 2.89
C LEU A 467 18.44 -14.11 3.18
N LEU A 468 19.54 -13.37 2.96
CA LEU A 468 20.87 -13.94 3.11
C LEU A 468 21.11 -14.41 4.56
N SER A 469 21.58 -15.67 4.69
CA SER A 469 21.87 -16.31 5.97
C SER A 469 23.03 -15.63 6.70
N TYR A 470 23.37 -16.04 7.92
CA TYR A 470 24.42 -15.41 8.74
C TYR A 470 25.86 -15.78 8.27
N LYS A 471 26.17 -15.45 7.01
CA LYS A 471 27.48 -15.60 6.38
C LYS A 471 28.08 -14.24 6.03
N ASP A 472 29.37 -14.22 5.71
CA ASP A 472 30.07 -13.03 5.20
C ASP A 472 29.29 -12.36 4.05
N GLN A 473 29.29 -11.02 4.01
CA GLN A 473 28.56 -10.13 3.07
C GLN A 473 27.03 -10.03 3.23
N SER A 474 26.39 -10.83 4.09
CA SER A 474 24.93 -10.82 4.24
C SER A 474 24.35 -9.57 4.92
N PHE A 475 25.21 -8.80 5.57
CA PHE A 475 24.90 -7.55 6.26
C PHE A 475 25.74 -6.41 5.69
N GLY A 476 25.16 -5.23 5.59
CA GLY A 476 25.84 -4.05 5.05
C GLY A 476 25.24 -2.73 5.51
N PHE A 477 25.80 -1.65 4.98
CA PHE A 477 25.35 -0.28 5.23
C PHE A 477 24.82 0.35 3.95
N VAL A 478 23.70 1.07 4.07
CA VAL A 478 23.03 1.76 2.97
C VAL A 478 22.93 3.24 3.31
N ASP A 479 23.25 4.10 2.33
CA ASP A 479 22.93 5.52 2.39
C ASP A 479 21.42 5.67 2.17
N PRO A 480 20.66 6.30 3.08
CA PRO A 480 19.25 6.61 2.87
C PRO A 480 18.93 7.28 1.52
N ASN A 481 19.87 8.04 0.94
CA ASN A 481 19.71 8.66 -0.39
C ASN A 481 19.60 7.66 -1.55
N ASN A 482 20.07 6.41 -1.37
CA ASN A 482 19.99 5.39 -2.41
C ASN A 482 18.64 4.63 -2.41
N VAL A 483 17.80 4.85 -1.40
CA VAL A 483 16.55 4.12 -1.21
C VAL A 483 15.42 4.77 -2.00
N LEU A 484 14.92 4.07 -3.03
CA LEU A 484 13.82 4.57 -3.86
C LEU A 484 12.51 4.72 -3.08
N ARG A 485 12.17 3.71 -2.27
CA ARG A 485 10.97 3.63 -1.42
C ARG A 485 10.94 2.34 -0.60
N GLY A 486 9.91 2.14 0.22
CA GLY A 486 9.63 0.85 0.87
C GLY A 486 9.11 -0.19 -0.12
N CYS A 487 9.27 -1.48 0.19
CA CYS A 487 8.74 -2.57 -0.63
C CYS A 487 7.96 -3.61 0.18
N HIS A 488 6.91 -4.17 -0.43
CA HIS A 488 6.09 -5.21 0.19
C HIS A 488 6.63 -6.59 -0.21
N ILE A 489 7.15 -7.31 0.78
CA ILE A 489 7.71 -8.66 0.62
C ILE A 489 6.79 -9.64 1.36
N ILE A 490 6.21 -10.58 0.62
CA ILE A 490 5.29 -11.62 1.10
C ILE A 490 6.06 -12.94 1.23
N LEU A 491 5.63 -13.82 2.13
CA LEU A 491 6.26 -15.14 2.32
C LEU A 491 5.90 -16.08 1.15
N SER A 492 6.88 -16.80 0.60
CA SER A 492 6.63 -17.80 -0.46
C SER A 492 6.22 -19.13 0.17
N TYR A 493 4.90 -19.27 0.41
CA TYR A 493 4.34 -20.36 1.22
C TYR A 493 4.47 -21.78 0.63
N ARG A 494 4.96 -21.93 -0.60
CA ARG A 494 5.20 -23.24 -1.25
C ARG A 494 6.52 -23.87 -0.81
N CYS A 495 7.59 -23.08 -0.64
CA CYS A 495 8.92 -23.58 -0.28
C CYS A 495 9.07 -23.93 1.21
N GLY A 496 8.19 -23.36 2.05
CA GLY A 496 8.13 -23.60 3.48
C GLY A 496 9.21 -22.85 4.29
N ARG A 497 9.29 -23.19 5.58
CA ARG A 497 10.29 -22.64 6.51
C ARG A 497 11.63 -23.34 6.34
N TRP A 498 12.70 -22.62 6.64
CA TRP A 498 14.00 -23.23 6.88
C TRP A 498 14.01 -23.77 8.30
N HIS A 499 14.32 -25.06 8.44
CA HIS A 499 14.57 -25.68 9.73
C HIS A 499 16.08 -25.90 9.84
N PRO A 500 16.81 -25.13 10.66
CA PRO A 500 18.18 -25.47 11.01
C PRO A 500 18.19 -26.85 11.66
N SER A 501 19.08 -27.72 11.18
CA SER A 501 19.66 -28.74 12.06
C SER A 501 20.55 -27.98 13.05
N ASP A 502 20.04 -27.86 14.28
CA ASP A 502 20.68 -27.35 15.48
C ASP A 502 20.99 -25.84 15.58
N SER A 503 20.90 -25.36 16.83
CA SER A 503 21.41 -24.09 17.37
C SER A 503 20.79 -22.73 16.98
N CYS A 504 19.89 -22.59 15.99
CA CYS A 504 19.37 -21.26 15.61
C CYS A 504 17.85 -21.12 15.85
N THR A 505 17.45 -20.30 16.82
CA THR A 505 16.06 -20.13 17.30
C THR A 505 15.16 -19.26 16.41
N TRP A 506 15.60 -18.92 15.19
CA TRP A 506 14.89 -18.01 14.29
C TRP A 506 14.27 -18.78 13.12
N GLU A 507 12.94 -18.92 13.11
CA GLU A 507 12.21 -19.49 11.98
C GLU A 507 12.24 -18.52 10.78
N SER A 508 13.23 -18.67 9.89
CA SER A 508 13.24 -17.98 8.59
C SER A 508 12.43 -18.75 7.55
N TRP A 509 11.86 -18.03 6.58
CA TRP A 509 11.28 -18.66 5.40
C TRP A 509 12.37 -18.84 4.35
N LYS A 510 12.30 -19.94 3.57
CA LYS A 510 13.33 -20.21 2.55
C LYS A 510 13.34 -19.14 1.47
N THR A 511 12.15 -18.74 1.02
CA THR A 511 11.94 -17.77 -0.05
C THR A 511 10.81 -16.81 0.27
N TYR A 512 10.83 -15.67 -0.41
CA TYR A 512 9.90 -14.56 -0.29
C TYR A 512 9.54 -14.04 -1.69
N SER A 513 8.31 -13.57 -1.89
CA SER A 513 7.84 -12.97 -3.15
C SER A 513 7.79 -11.45 -3.02
N VAL A 514 8.32 -10.71 -3.98
CA VAL A 514 8.09 -9.25 -4.05
C VAL A 514 6.71 -8.98 -4.62
N ASN A 515 5.88 -8.23 -3.89
CA ASN A 515 4.56 -7.85 -4.37
C ASN A 515 4.65 -6.63 -5.31
N ARG A 516 4.84 -6.91 -6.60
CA ARG A 516 4.81 -5.91 -7.69
C ARG A 516 3.47 -5.16 -7.81
N PHE A 517 2.38 -5.75 -7.31
CA PHE A 517 1.01 -5.23 -7.42
C PHE A 517 0.52 -4.47 -6.17
N VAL A 518 1.39 -4.26 -5.18
CA VAL A 518 1.02 -3.61 -3.91
C VAL A 518 0.43 -2.21 -4.09
N ASP A 519 0.91 -1.47 -5.08
CA ASP A 519 0.28 -0.25 -5.55
C ASP A 519 0.70 0.03 -7.00
N ARG A 520 0.02 1.01 -7.61
CA ARG A 520 0.24 1.45 -8.99
C ARG A 520 1.65 1.97 -9.24
N ASP A 521 2.26 2.62 -8.26
CA ASP A 521 3.61 3.14 -8.41
C ASP A 521 4.64 2.00 -8.44
N MET A 522 4.52 1.03 -7.53
CA MET A 522 5.37 -0.16 -7.53
C MET A 522 5.24 -0.92 -8.85
N MET A 523 4.01 -1.15 -9.33
CA MET A 523 3.76 -1.82 -10.60
C MET A 523 4.43 -1.10 -11.79
N MET A 524 4.36 0.25 -11.81
CA MET A 524 4.99 1.04 -12.85
C MET A 524 6.52 1.06 -12.77
N ARG A 525 7.14 0.84 -11.60
CA ARG A 525 8.62 0.70 -11.50
C ARG A 525 9.14 -0.53 -12.25
N TYR A 526 8.34 -1.59 -12.32
CA TYR A 526 8.61 -2.79 -13.13
C TYR A 526 8.15 -2.67 -14.59
N ASN A 527 7.56 -1.53 -14.97
CA ASN A 527 7.32 -1.13 -16.35
C ASN A 527 8.32 -0.01 -16.70
N TRP A 528 9.60 -0.40 -16.71
CA TRP A 528 10.74 0.52 -16.85
C TRP A 528 10.60 1.43 -18.08
N GLY A 529 10.82 2.73 -17.91
CA GLY A 529 10.64 3.72 -18.96
C GLY A 529 9.21 4.22 -19.17
N LEU A 530 8.17 3.56 -18.62
CA LEU A 530 6.77 3.96 -18.79
C LEU A 530 6.23 4.86 -17.67
N GLY A 531 6.91 4.94 -16.52
CA GLY A 531 6.54 5.83 -15.42
C GLY A 531 7.17 7.22 -15.57
N VAL A 532 6.36 8.24 -15.90
CA VAL A 532 6.84 9.62 -16.16
C VAL A 532 7.63 10.20 -14.97
N GLY A 533 7.18 9.98 -13.74
CA GLY A 533 7.89 10.43 -12.53
C GLY A 533 9.07 9.55 -12.10
N HIS A 534 9.35 8.44 -12.78
CA HIS A 534 10.49 7.55 -12.50
C HIS A 534 11.72 7.99 -13.30
N THR A 535 12.18 9.23 -13.07
CA THR A 535 13.22 9.91 -13.88
C THR A 535 14.51 9.10 -14.08
N TYR A 536 14.87 8.24 -13.13
CA TYR A 536 16.02 7.32 -13.24
C TYR A 536 15.93 6.31 -14.39
N THR A 537 14.74 6.03 -14.94
CA THR A 537 14.58 5.13 -16.11
C THR A 537 14.83 5.81 -17.45
N VAL A 538 14.95 7.15 -17.46
CA VAL A 538 15.08 7.99 -18.67
C VAL A 538 16.46 8.68 -18.74
N ALA A 539 17.25 8.61 -17.66
CA ALA A 539 18.48 9.36 -17.51
C ALA A 539 19.61 8.92 -18.47
N LYS A 540 19.75 9.63 -19.59
CA LYS A 540 20.90 9.55 -20.52
C LYS A 540 21.45 10.93 -20.90
N ALA A 541 22.26 11.49 -20.00
CA ALA A 541 23.35 12.45 -20.25
C ALA A 541 24.10 12.66 -18.93
N GLY A 542 25.44 12.76 -18.95
CA GLY A 542 26.25 12.69 -17.74
C GLY A 542 26.15 13.92 -16.83
N HIS A 543 25.38 13.82 -15.75
CA HIS A 543 25.61 14.59 -14.52
C HIS A 543 25.40 13.69 -13.28
N PRO A 544 26.27 13.78 -12.26
CA PRO A 544 26.13 13.00 -11.04
C PRO A 544 25.22 13.71 -10.02
N THR A 545 24.46 12.89 -9.28
CA THR A 545 23.68 13.19 -8.07
C THR A 545 22.60 14.30 -8.14
N PRO A 546 21.45 14.13 -7.46
CA PRO A 546 20.41 15.16 -7.38
C PRO A 546 20.85 16.29 -6.44
N THR A 547 21.71 17.18 -6.93
CA THR A 547 22.09 18.40 -6.22
C THR A 547 20.88 19.34 -6.15
N THR A 548 20.64 19.91 -4.98
CA THR A 548 19.57 20.88 -4.72
C THR A 548 19.56 22.00 -5.76
N TYR A 549 18.43 22.22 -6.43
CA TYR A 549 18.22 23.41 -7.26
C TYR A 549 18.26 24.66 -6.36
N THR A 550 19.39 25.36 -6.35
CA THR A 550 19.47 26.75 -5.89
C THR A 550 18.73 27.66 -6.87
N ASP A 551 18.05 28.67 -6.32
CA ASP A 551 17.38 29.73 -7.09
C ASP A 551 18.29 30.29 -8.20
N MET A 552 17.76 30.35 -9.41
CA MET A 552 18.15 31.37 -10.37
C MET A 552 16.92 32.19 -10.72
N GLN A 553 16.93 33.44 -10.23
CA GLN A 553 15.98 34.45 -10.64
C GLN A 553 16.27 34.82 -12.10
N GLU A 554 15.32 34.57 -12.99
CA GLU A 554 15.36 35.13 -14.35
C GLU A 554 14.41 36.33 -14.42
N GLU A 555 14.99 37.52 -14.61
CA GLU A 555 14.25 38.76 -14.82
C GLU A 555 13.52 38.72 -16.16
N VAL A 556 12.19 38.56 -16.14
CA VAL A 556 11.36 38.80 -17.33
C VAL A 556 10.93 40.27 -17.36
N LEU A 557 11.70 41.08 -18.07
CA LEU A 557 11.35 42.44 -18.47
C LEU A 557 10.08 42.46 -19.32
N CYS A 558 9.02 43.08 -18.82
CA CYS A 558 7.88 43.51 -19.63
C CYS A 558 7.41 44.92 -19.23
N ASN A 559 7.83 45.91 -20.01
CA ASN A 559 7.31 47.28 -19.94
C ASN A 559 5.89 47.32 -20.52
N SER A 560 4.92 47.83 -19.77
CA SER A 560 3.67 48.45 -20.27
C SER A 560 3.08 49.33 -19.17
N ASP A 561 2.77 50.59 -19.50
CA ASP A 561 2.33 51.61 -18.55
C ASP A 561 0.91 51.40 -17.96
N PRO A 562 0.61 51.97 -16.79
CA PRO A 562 -0.70 51.87 -16.15
C PRO A 562 -1.60 53.08 -16.41
N SER A 563 -2.90 52.88 -16.65
CA SER A 563 -3.93 53.87 -16.29
C SER A 563 -5.35 53.30 -16.20
N GLU A 564 -6.00 53.68 -15.10
CA GLU A 564 -7.45 53.89 -14.89
C GLU A 564 -8.48 52.84 -15.36
N LEU A 565 -9.21 52.28 -14.38
CA LEU A 565 -10.59 52.74 -14.14
C LEU A 565 -11.13 52.40 -12.73
N ILE A 566 -11.87 53.36 -12.19
CA ILE A 566 -12.46 53.37 -10.83
C ILE A 566 -13.81 52.64 -10.84
N GLY A 567 -14.16 51.94 -9.75
CA GLY A 567 -15.40 51.14 -9.69
C GLY A 567 -15.92 50.77 -8.30
N SER A 568 -15.81 51.67 -7.32
CA SER A 568 -16.23 51.44 -5.93
C SER A 568 -17.70 50.99 -5.79
N ARG A 569 -17.98 50.06 -4.87
CA ARG A 569 -19.22 50.10 -4.07
C ARG A 569 -19.04 49.53 -2.68
N SER A 570 -19.56 50.25 -1.70
CA SER A 570 -19.24 50.16 -0.28
C SER A 570 -20.43 49.73 0.58
N ASN A 571 -20.11 49.22 1.78
CA ASN A 571 -20.75 49.43 3.10
C ASN A 571 -20.75 48.12 3.92
N GLN A 572 -20.12 48.07 5.11
CA GLN A 572 -20.58 48.63 6.40
C GLN A 572 -21.95 48.04 6.82
N ASN A 573 -22.25 47.54 8.02
CA ASN A 573 -21.62 47.50 9.37
C ASN A 573 -22.43 46.46 10.23
N LEU A 574 -22.16 46.08 11.50
CA LEU A 574 -21.19 46.43 12.56
C LEU A 574 -20.65 45.13 13.24
N GLU A 575 -19.54 45.25 13.98
CA GLU A 575 -19.21 44.43 15.17
C GLU A 575 -19.75 45.11 16.45
N PRO A 576 -20.25 44.38 17.46
CA PRO A 576 -20.39 44.88 18.83
C PRO A 576 -19.25 44.38 19.72
N SER A 577 -18.37 45.30 20.13
CA SER A 577 -17.34 45.06 21.14
C SER A 577 -17.94 44.83 22.52
N LEU A 578 -17.42 43.84 23.26
CA LEU A 578 -17.62 43.72 24.70
C LEU A 578 -16.32 43.27 25.38
N SER A 579 -15.71 44.21 26.11
CA SER A 579 -14.58 43.98 27.02
C SER A 579 -15.04 43.31 28.32
N GLY A 580 -14.22 42.42 28.89
CA GLY A 580 -14.63 41.65 30.06
C GLY A 580 -13.52 40.90 30.79
N SER A 581 -12.61 41.65 31.42
CA SER A 581 -11.77 41.28 32.58
C SER A 581 -11.10 39.90 32.69
N ILE A 582 -9.77 39.93 32.72
CA ILE A 582 -8.90 38.87 33.23
C ILE A 582 -9.23 38.56 34.70
N LYS A 583 -9.26 37.27 35.06
CA LYS A 583 -8.90 36.76 36.39
C LYS A 583 -8.15 35.44 36.25
N ASP A 584 -6.84 35.48 36.49
CA ASP A 584 -6.06 34.28 36.76
C ASP A 584 -6.48 33.66 38.10
N ASN A 585 -6.55 32.33 38.16
CA ASN A 585 -6.00 31.61 39.32
C ASN A 585 -5.75 30.12 39.05
N THR A 586 -4.54 29.68 39.41
CA THR A 586 -4.17 28.34 39.96
C THR A 586 -4.63 27.04 39.27
N GLY A 587 -3.67 26.17 38.94
CA GLY A 587 -3.93 24.74 38.74
C GLY A 587 -2.83 23.97 38.02
N SER A 588 -1.66 23.77 38.66
CA SER A 588 -0.64 22.85 38.13
C SER A 588 -1.04 21.40 38.39
N ALA A 589 -1.08 20.59 37.32
CA ALA A 589 -0.94 19.13 37.35
C ALA A 589 -0.60 18.64 35.93
N ASP A 590 0.67 18.30 35.68
CA ASP A 590 1.11 17.72 34.41
C ASP A 590 0.79 16.22 34.35
N GLU A 591 -0.22 15.83 33.57
CA GLU A 591 -0.35 14.47 33.02
C GLU A 591 -0.82 14.53 31.56
N ARG A 592 0.11 14.70 30.62
CA ARG A 592 -0.17 14.51 29.18
C ARG A 592 0.00 13.04 28.79
N SER A 593 -1.09 12.27 28.87
CA SER A 593 -1.19 10.99 28.16
C SER A 593 -1.35 11.24 26.66
N GLU A 594 -0.35 10.87 25.85
CA GLU A 594 -0.45 10.92 24.39
C GLU A 594 -1.34 9.78 23.86
N HIS A 595 -2.66 9.99 23.88
CA HIS A 595 -3.60 9.08 23.23
C HIS A 595 -3.56 9.24 21.71
N SER A 596 -2.77 8.39 21.06
CA SER A 596 -2.91 8.08 19.64
C SER A 596 -4.34 7.64 19.34
N PHE A 597 -5.00 8.29 18.37
CA PHE A 597 -6.35 7.93 17.92
C PHE A 597 -6.34 6.65 17.06
N SER A 598 -6.01 5.51 17.69
CA SER A 598 -6.33 4.19 17.15
C SER A 598 -7.75 3.82 17.56
N SER A 599 -8.72 4.05 16.67
CA SER A 599 -10.11 3.65 16.92
C SER A 599 -10.33 2.17 16.62
N ASN A 600 -9.64 1.30 17.36
CA ASN A 600 -10.11 -0.07 17.56
C ASN A 600 -11.31 -0.02 18.49
N SER A 601 -12.51 0.17 17.94
CA SER A 601 -13.74 -0.20 18.63
C SER A 601 -14.08 -1.64 18.26
N ASP A 602 -13.69 -2.57 19.11
CA ASP A 602 -14.27 -3.91 19.11
C ASP A 602 -15.79 -3.75 19.23
N ASN A 603 -16.52 -4.23 18.23
CA ASN A 603 -17.98 -4.17 18.21
C ASN A 603 -18.52 -5.58 17.96
N GLU A 604 -18.51 -6.37 19.02
CA GLU A 604 -19.47 -7.46 19.20
C GLU A 604 -20.87 -6.84 19.24
N GLY A 605 -21.51 -6.86 18.08
CA GLY A 605 -22.81 -6.25 17.86
C GLY A 605 -23.43 -6.87 16.61
N ASN A 606 -24.37 -7.78 16.83
CA ASN A 606 -25.15 -8.42 15.79
C ASN A 606 -26.18 -7.42 15.25
N SER A 607 -26.00 -6.90 14.03
CA SER A 607 -26.96 -5.98 13.41
C SER A 607 -26.88 -5.98 11.88
N ASP A 608 -27.19 -7.12 11.25
CA ASP A 608 -27.60 -7.20 9.83
C ASP A 608 -29.15 -7.22 9.71
N GLU A 609 -29.87 -6.68 10.71
CA GLU A 609 -31.30 -6.41 10.64
C GLU A 609 -31.54 -4.98 10.17
N TYR A 610 -31.77 -4.84 8.87
CA TYR A 610 -32.38 -3.66 8.29
C TYR A 610 -33.80 -3.53 8.84
N SER A 611 -34.05 -2.47 9.61
CA SER A 611 -35.40 -1.98 9.90
C SER A 611 -35.88 -1.16 8.72
N ASP A 612 -37.10 -1.40 8.23
CA ASP A 612 -37.66 -0.69 7.08
C ASP A 612 -37.67 0.85 7.29
N GLY A 613 -37.74 1.33 8.54
CA GLY A 613 -37.64 2.75 8.88
C GLY A 613 -36.26 3.40 8.66
N GLU A 614 -35.17 2.64 8.46
CA GLU A 614 -33.89 3.20 8.01
C GLU A 614 -33.86 3.45 6.49
N ALA A 615 -34.76 2.82 5.72
CA ALA A 615 -34.90 3.06 4.28
C ALA A 615 -35.75 4.31 3.99
N GLU A 616 -36.88 4.49 4.69
CA GLU A 616 -37.69 5.72 4.60
C GLU A 616 -36.84 6.97 4.91
N ALA A 617 -36.00 6.91 5.96
CA ALA A 617 -35.11 7.99 6.36
C ALA A 617 -34.04 8.40 5.32
N LEU A 618 -33.80 7.57 4.29
CA LEU A 618 -32.92 7.90 3.15
C LEU A 618 -33.70 8.50 1.98
N VAL A 619 -34.93 8.03 1.71
CA VAL A 619 -35.82 8.64 0.70
C VAL A 619 -36.13 10.09 1.09
N ASP A 620 -36.45 10.31 2.37
CA ASP A 620 -36.76 11.63 2.94
C ASP A 620 -35.56 12.60 2.97
N MET A 621 -34.33 12.10 2.79
CA MET A 621 -33.09 12.90 2.78
C MET A 621 -32.64 13.31 1.37
N TYR A 622 -32.97 12.50 0.34
CA TYR A 622 -32.48 12.71 -1.03
C TYR A 622 -33.58 13.02 -2.06
N GLY A 623 -34.86 12.79 -1.74
CA GLY A 623 -36.00 13.13 -2.58
C GLY A 623 -36.24 12.17 -3.75
N GLU A 624 -37.49 12.09 -4.19
CA GLU A 624 -37.91 11.30 -5.35
C GLU A 624 -37.55 12.01 -6.68
N GLN A 625 -36.27 12.00 -7.05
CA GLN A 625 -35.81 12.42 -8.40
C GLN A 625 -34.72 11.49 -8.96
N TRP A 626 -35.06 10.21 -9.12
CA TRP A 626 -34.34 9.26 -9.98
C TRP A 626 -35.33 8.26 -10.61
N GLU A 627 -36.05 8.72 -11.63
CA GLU A 627 -36.55 7.90 -12.75
C GLU A 627 -35.74 8.23 -14.01
#